data_AF-A0A5J4U3S5-F1
#
_entry.id   AF-A0A5J4U3S5-F1
#
_cell.length_a   1.000
_cell.length_b   1.000
_cell.length_c   1.000
_cell.angle_alpha   90.00
_cell.angle_beta   90.00
_cell.angle_gamma   90.00
#
_symmetry.space_group_name_H-M   'P 1'
#
loop_
_entity.id
_entity.type
_entity.pdbx_description
1 polymer ?
#
loop_
_entity_poly.entity_id
_entity_poly.type
_entity_poly.pdbx_seq_one_letter_code
_entity_poly.pdbx_strand_id
1 'polypeptide(L)'
;MKTVGEKNIKKKSVNILSILIANGINSPSSEASIEKESKIQQLEESNRLKDEQLRQKDEQLRTQQEQIRASDERARLSERQKLQVYEQLRTKDAEIQRLQTEINQLRQIQDPSLATHSTQVIQPVVDRNATLEDNKSELENPDPTGQGLRLERIQDLNRKAVAIKEDALSISLNKVIKDGIHRIEVRFDKCNYDKYSRGSVGIVKAGYKIPYPCDLSNSKMNLMKILYINEIL
;
A
#
# COMPACT_ATOMS: atom_id res chain seq x y z
N MET A 1 26.00 102.36 3.94
CA MET A 1 26.71 102.06 2.67
C MET A 1 27.44 100.74 2.82
N LYS A 2 27.11 99.71 2.03
CA LYS A 2 27.87 98.44 2.05
C LYS A 2 29.26 98.69 1.46
N THR A 3 30.31 98.34 2.21
CA THR A 3 31.69 98.60 1.79
C THR A 3 32.03 97.80 0.53
N VAL A 4 32.94 98.31 -0.29
CA VAL A 4 33.39 97.65 -1.54
C VAL A 4 33.88 96.21 -1.28
N GLY A 5 34.41 95.95 -0.07
CA GLY A 5 34.81 94.61 0.38
C GLY A 5 33.67 93.60 0.46
N GLU A 6 32.50 93.98 0.99
CA GLU A 6 31.34 93.07 1.11
C GLU A 6 30.81 92.61 -0.24
N LYS A 7 30.78 93.52 -1.23
CA LYS A 7 30.34 93.19 -2.59
C LYS A 7 31.28 92.17 -3.24
N ASN A 8 32.58 92.27 -2.96
CA ASN A 8 33.58 91.37 -3.53
C ASN A 8 33.50 89.98 -2.90
N ILE A 9 33.29 89.90 -1.58
CA ILE A 9 33.10 88.62 -0.87
C ILE A 9 31.85 87.90 -1.37
N LYS A 10 30.72 88.61 -1.53
CA LYS A 10 29.49 88.02 -2.07
C LYS A 10 29.66 87.50 -3.49
N LYS A 11 30.40 88.23 -4.34
CA LYS A 11 30.65 87.78 -5.72
C LYS A 11 31.52 86.52 -5.74
N LYS A 12 32.54 86.44 -4.89
CA LYS A 12 33.39 85.25 -4.76
C LYS A 12 32.60 84.04 -4.24
N SER A 13 31.74 84.22 -3.24
CA SER A 13 30.94 83.11 -2.70
C SER A 13 29.91 82.58 -3.70
N VAL A 14 29.26 83.46 -4.48
CA VAL A 14 28.34 83.04 -5.56
C VAL A 14 29.08 82.31 -6.67
N ASN A 15 30.30 82.74 -7.01
CA ASN A 15 31.10 82.07 -8.04
C ASN A 15 31.55 80.67 -7.59
N ILE A 16 31.98 80.54 -6.33
CA ILE A 16 32.30 79.23 -5.73
C ILE A 16 31.07 78.32 -5.72
N LEU A 17 29.90 78.83 -5.31
CA LEU A 17 28.66 78.05 -5.32
C LEU A 17 28.29 77.59 -6.74
N SER A 18 28.46 78.44 -7.74
CA SER A 18 28.20 78.11 -9.15
C SER A 18 29.14 77.03 -9.68
N ILE A 19 30.43 77.10 -9.31
CA ILE A 19 31.43 76.09 -9.68
C ILE A 19 31.12 74.73 -9.01
N LEU A 20 30.72 74.73 -7.74
CA LEU A 20 30.36 73.50 -7.03
C LEU A 20 29.15 72.80 -7.67
N ILE A 21 28.12 73.56 -8.04
CA ILE A 21 26.94 73.05 -8.76
C ILE A 21 27.33 72.54 -10.16
N ALA A 22 28.16 73.29 -10.91
CA ALA A 22 28.61 72.90 -12.25
C ALA A 22 29.46 71.61 -12.26
N ASN A 23 30.22 71.37 -11.18
CA ASN A 23 30.99 70.15 -10.99
C ASN A 23 30.16 68.96 -10.46
N GLY A 24 28.83 69.09 -10.39
CA GLY A 24 27.94 68.02 -9.92
C GLY A 24 27.99 67.78 -8.41
N ILE A 25 28.65 68.67 -7.65
CA ILE A 25 28.64 68.66 -6.18
C ILE A 25 27.36 69.38 -5.72
N ASN A 26 26.22 68.80 -6.09
CA ASN A 26 24.94 69.15 -5.47
C ASN A 26 24.91 68.52 -4.08
N SER A 27 24.21 69.16 -3.12
CA SER A 27 23.87 68.50 -1.85
C SER A 27 23.32 67.11 -2.18
N PRO A 28 23.78 66.03 -1.52
CA PRO A 28 23.28 64.69 -1.81
C PRO A 28 21.75 64.72 -1.76
N SER A 29 21.10 64.45 -2.90
CA SER A 29 19.64 64.42 -2.97
C SER A 29 19.15 63.43 -1.92
N SER A 30 18.35 63.92 -0.97
CA SER A 30 17.77 63.14 0.11
C SER A 30 16.94 61.95 -0.40
N GLU A 31 16.47 62.00 -1.65
CA GLU A 31 15.66 60.94 -2.28
C GLU A 31 16.45 59.63 -2.45
N ALA A 32 17.72 59.69 -2.85
CA ALA A 32 18.56 58.49 -3.04
C ALA A 32 18.90 57.77 -1.72
N SER A 33 18.84 58.49 -0.59
CA SER A 33 19.04 57.91 0.74
C SER A 33 17.77 57.21 1.26
N ILE A 34 16.59 57.80 1.02
CA ILE A 34 15.30 57.27 1.46
C ILE A 34 14.95 55.95 0.74
N GLU A 35 15.25 55.87 -0.57
CA GLU A 35 14.99 54.66 -1.35
C GLU A 35 15.83 53.46 -0.89
N LYS A 36 17.11 53.70 -0.54
CA LYS A 36 17.99 52.65 0.00
C LYS A 36 17.51 52.15 1.36
N GLU A 37 17.09 53.05 2.24
CA GLU A 37 16.56 52.71 3.55
C GLU A 37 15.28 51.85 3.44
N SER A 38 14.36 52.23 2.55
CA SER A 38 13.13 51.47 2.30
C SER A 38 13.42 50.06 1.77
N LYS A 39 14.41 49.92 0.88
CA LYS A 39 14.80 48.61 0.34
C LYS A 39 15.46 47.72 1.40
N ILE A 40 16.24 48.30 2.32
CA ILE A 40 16.81 47.58 3.45
C ILE A 40 15.68 47.05 4.34
N GLN A 41 14.71 47.89 4.69
CA GLN A 41 13.58 47.49 5.54
C GLN A 41 12.75 46.36 4.92
N GLN A 42 12.50 46.40 3.61
CA GLN A 42 11.79 45.32 2.91
C GLN A 42 12.58 44.00 2.91
N LEU A 43 13.90 44.06 2.75
CA LEU A 43 14.76 42.87 2.79
C LEU A 43 14.83 42.27 4.19
N GLU A 44 14.90 43.10 5.23
CA GLU A 44 14.86 42.65 6.63
C GLU A 44 13.54 41.96 6.96
N GLU A 45 12.41 42.52 6.54
CA GLU A 45 11.10 41.90 6.75
C GLU A 45 10.96 40.59 5.96
N SER A 46 11.43 40.55 4.71
CA SER A 46 11.45 39.33 3.90
C SER A 46 12.32 38.23 4.53
N ASN A 47 13.48 38.58 5.07
CA ASN A 47 14.36 37.62 5.76
C ASN A 47 13.71 37.12 7.05
N ARG A 48 13.11 38.01 7.85
CA ARG A 48 12.37 37.63 9.06
C ARG A 48 11.25 36.63 8.76
N LEU A 49 10.52 36.84 7.66
CA LEU A 49 9.46 35.92 7.23
C LEU A 49 10.02 34.55 6.78
N LYS A 50 11.13 34.54 6.05
CA LYS A 50 11.80 33.30 5.64
C LYS A 50 12.33 32.51 6.82
N ASP A 51 12.94 33.17 7.80
CA ASP A 51 13.43 32.54 9.01
C ASP A 51 12.29 31.90 9.81
N GLU A 52 11.13 32.57 9.88
CA GLU A 52 9.95 32.01 10.51
C GLU A 52 9.41 30.77 9.78
N GLN A 53 9.38 30.80 8.44
CA GLN A 53 8.99 29.63 7.65
C GLN A 53 9.97 28.45 7.84
N LEU A 54 11.27 28.72 7.97
CA LEU A 54 12.27 27.69 8.25
C LEU A 54 12.05 27.08 9.62
N ARG A 55 11.80 27.89 10.65
CA ARG A 55 11.47 27.39 12.00
C ARG A 55 10.25 26.47 11.99
N GLN A 56 9.19 26.86 11.29
CA GLN A 56 7.97 26.06 11.18
C GLN A 56 8.23 24.73 10.45
N LYS A 57 9.04 24.73 9.38
CA LYS A 57 9.42 23.49 8.68
C LYS A 57 10.27 22.58 9.55
N ASP A 58 11.20 23.12 10.32
CA ASP A 58 12.03 22.34 11.24
C ASP A 58 11.19 21.68 12.34
N GLU A 59 10.17 22.39 12.86
CA GLU A 59 9.23 21.83 13.83
C GLU A 59 8.35 20.72 13.21
N GLN A 60 7.87 20.92 11.97
CA GLN A 60 7.16 19.88 11.23
C GLN A 60 8.03 18.64 10.98
N LEU A 61 9.30 18.82 10.65
CA LEU A 61 10.24 17.70 10.47
C LEU A 61 10.46 16.94 11.77
N ARG A 62 10.61 17.64 12.90
CA ARG A 62 10.75 16.99 14.22
C ARG A 62 9.52 16.16 14.57
N THR A 63 8.33 16.71 14.41
CA THR A 63 7.07 15.99 14.70
C THR A 63 6.87 14.78 13.78
N GLN A 64 7.17 14.89 12.49
CA GLN A 64 7.15 13.73 11.58
C GLN A 64 8.17 12.66 11.99
N GLN A 65 9.37 13.06 12.37
CA GLN A 65 10.42 12.14 12.79
C GLN A 65 10.03 11.36 14.06
N GLU A 66 9.35 12.01 15.00
CA GLU A 66 8.80 11.36 16.20
C GLU A 66 7.67 10.39 15.87
N GLN A 67 6.76 10.76 14.96
CA GLN A 67 5.70 9.86 14.50
C GLN A 67 6.26 8.60 13.83
N ILE A 68 7.31 8.73 13.01
CA ILE A 68 7.99 7.59 12.39
C ILE A 68 8.55 6.65 13.47
N ARG A 69 9.25 7.21 14.47
CA ARG A 69 9.81 6.41 15.58
C ARG A 69 8.73 5.66 16.36
N ALA A 70 7.62 6.33 16.67
CA ALA A 70 6.50 5.73 17.37
C ALA A 70 5.83 4.61 16.54
N SER A 71 5.67 4.81 15.24
CA SER A 71 5.14 3.81 14.32
C SER A 71 6.03 2.57 14.23
N ASP A 72 7.35 2.76 14.13
CA ASP A 72 8.33 1.67 14.08
C ASP A 72 8.35 0.84 15.36
N GLU A 73 8.27 1.50 16.52
CA GLU A 73 8.19 0.81 17.81
C GLU A 73 6.91 -0.02 17.94
N ARG A 74 5.77 0.54 17.50
CA ARG A 74 4.49 -0.18 17.46
C ARG A 74 4.54 -1.40 16.54
N ALA A 75 5.18 -1.28 15.38
CA ALA A 75 5.36 -2.38 14.44
C ALA A 75 6.20 -3.52 15.07
N ARG A 76 7.32 -3.19 15.73
CA ARG A 76 8.15 -4.18 16.44
C ARG A 76 7.41 -4.87 17.58
N LEU A 77 6.59 -4.15 18.34
CA LEU A 77 5.77 -4.74 19.39
C LEU A 77 4.72 -5.70 18.82
N SER A 78 4.06 -5.31 17.73
CA SER A 78 3.10 -6.17 17.04
C SER A 78 3.74 -7.45 16.51
N GLU A 79 4.93 -7.36 15.93
CA GLU A 79 5.68 -8.52 15.43
C GLU A 79 6.07 -9.48 16.57
N ARG A 80 6.55 -8.96 17.70
CA ARG A 80 6.84 -9.77 18.89
C ARG A 80 5.60 -10.49 19.43
N GLN A 81 4.45 -9.82 19.46
CA GLN A 81 3.19 -10.44 19.88
C GLN A 81 2.78 -11.57 18.93
N LYS A 82 2.91 -11.37 17.60
CA LYS A 82 2.64 -12.42 16.61
C LYS A 82 3.52 -13.65 16.84
N LEU A 83 4.81 -13.47 17.10
CA LEU A 83 5.74 -14.56 17.39
C LEU A 83 5.37 -15.31 18.68
N GLN A 84 4.97 -14.60 19.73
CA GLN A 84 4.52 -15.24 20.98
C GLN A 84 3.26 -16.08 20.78
N VAL A 85 2.28 -15.56 20.04
CA VAL A 85 1.05 -16.31 19.70
C VAL A 85 1.38 -17.54 18.87
N TYR A 86 2.31 -17.42 17.91
CA TYR A 86 2.75 -18.54 17.09
C TYR A 86 3.41 -19.66 17.91
N GLU A 87 4.30 -19.30 18.84
CA GLU A 87 4.93 -20.26 19.76
C GLU A 87 3.90 -20.93 20.71
N GLN A 88 2.92 -20.17 21.21
CA GLN A 88 1.81 -20.75 21.98
C GLN A 88 0.98 -21.73 21.15
N LEU A 89 0.70 -21.39 19.88
CA LEU A 89 -0.04 -22.27 18.98
C LEU A 89 0.73 -23.57 18.74
N ARG A 90 2.04 -23.49 18.51
CA ARG A 90 2.92 -24.67 18.33
C ARG A 90 2.90 -25.60 19.53
N THR A 91 2.95 -25.05 20.74
CA THR A 91 2.90 -25.87 21.98
C THR A 91 1.53 -26.51 22.17
N LYS A 92 0.44 -25.79 21.89
CA LYS A 92 -0.93 -26.33 21.93
C LYS A 92 -1.16 -27.43 20.89
N ASP A 93 -0.59 -27.29 19.70
CA ASP A 93 -0.65 -28.32 18.67
C ASP A 93 0.06 -29.61 19.10
N ALA A 94 1.24 -29.52 19.73
CA ALA A 94 1.94 -30.68 20.27
C ALA A 94 1.13 -31.37 21.37
N GLU A 95 0.46 -30.59 22.22
CA GLU A 95 -0.46 -31.09 23.25
C GLU A 95 -1.65 -31.83 22.63
N ILE A 96 -2.27 -31.28 21.58
CA ILE A 96 -3.36 -31.92 20.85
C ILE A 96 -2.90 -33.25 20.23
N GLN A 97 -1.73 -33.31 19.61
CA GLN A 97 -1.20 -34.55 19.03
C GLN A 97 -0.95 -35.62 20.11
N ARG A 98 -0.43 -35.21 21.27
CA ARG A 98 -0.23 -36.12 22.40
C ARG A 98 -1.56 -36.69 22.89
N LEU A 99 -2.56 -35.83 23.10
CA LEU A 99 -3.90 -36.26 23.54
C LEU A 99 -4.59 -37.16 22.51
N GLN A 100 -4.45 -36.88 21.21
CA GLN A 100 -4.97 -37.73 20.14
C GLN A 100 -4.33 -39.13 20.18
N THR A 101 -3.03 -39.21 20.43
CA THR A 101 -2.31 -40.49 20.57
C THR A 101 -2.84 -41.29 21.76
N GLU A 102 -3.06 -40.63 22.90
CA GLU A 102 -3.59 -41.26 24.12
C GLU A 102 -5.03 -41.77 23.92
N ILE A 103 -5.91 -40.98 23.28
CA ILE A 103 -7.27 -41.42 22.93
C ILE A 103 -7.24 -42.67 22.05
N ASN A 104 -6.35 -42.72 21.06
CA ASN A 104 -6.23 -43.87 20.17
C ASN A 104 -5.74 -45.12 20.92
N GLN A 105 -4.79 -44.98 21.84
CA GLN A 105 -4.32 -46.10 22.67
C GLN A 105 -5.44 -46.64 23.58
N LEU A 106 -6.19 -45.75 24.24
CA LEU A 106 -7.30 -46.15 25.11
C LEU A 106 -8.41 -46.89 24.34
N ARG A 107 -8.72 -46.44 23.12
CA ARG A 107 -9.68 -47.12 22.23
C ARG A 107 -9.23 -48.54 21.86
N GLN A 108 -7.93 -48.77 21.65
CA GLN A 108 -7.40 -50.10 21.35
C GLN A 108 -7.52 -51.07 22.53
N ILE A 109 -7.46 -50.57 23.77
CA ILE A 109 -7.55 -51.41 24.99
C ILE A 109 -9.01 -51.79 25.30
N GLN A 110 -9.97 -50.91 25.03
CA GLN A 110 -11.35 -51.08 25.47
C GLN A 110 -12.20 -52.01 24.57
N ASP A 111 -11.86 -52.19 23.28
CA ASP A 111 -12.56 -53.12 22.39
C ASP A 111 -11.71 -53.50 21.13
N PRO A 112 -11.02 -54.66 21.13
CA PRO A 112 -10.24 -55.11 19.97
C PRO A 112 -11.08 -55.39 18.72
N SER A 113 -12.41 -55.54 18.85
CA SER A 113 -13.31 -55.94 17.76
C SER A 113 -13.76 -54.78 16.86
N LEU A 114 -13.59 -53.52 17.30
CA LEU A 114 -13.92 -52.31 16.53
C LEU A 114 -12.81 -51.90 15.55
N ALA A 115 -11.62 -52.51 15.64
CA ALA A 115 -10.47 -52.19 14.79
C ALA A 115 -10.64 -52.59 13.32
N THR A 116 -11.59 -53.49 13.00
CA THR A 116 -11.82 -53.98 11.63
C THR A 116 -12.93 -53.28 10.86
N HIS A 117 -13.80 -52.50 11.52
CA HIS A 117 -14.96 -51.89 10.85
C HIS A 117 -15.20 -50.41 11.13
N SER A 118 -14.37 -49.74 11.94
CA SER A 118 -14.43 -48.28 12.02
C SER A 118 -13.67 -47.66 10.85
N THR A 119 -14.40 -47.62 9.73
CA THR A 119 -14.42 -46.56 8.73
C THR A 119 -13.10 -45.85 8.48
N GLN A 120 -12.65 -45.99 7.24
CA GLN A 120 -11.92 -44.98 6.47
C GLN A 120 -12.59 -43.60 6.58
N VAL A 121 -12.58 -42.99 7.76
CA VAL A 121 -12.49 -41.55 7.85
C VAL A 121 -11.05 -41.29 7.45
N ILE A 122 -10.86 -41.20 6.13
CA ILE A 122 -9.82 -40.37 5.55
C ILE A 122 -10.12 -38.97 6.11
N GLN A 123 -9.77 -38.72 7.38
CA GLN A 123 -9.28 -37.41 7.69
C GLN A 123 -8.05 -37.34 6.82
N PRO A 124 -7.97 -36.39 5.86
CA PRO A 124 -6.69 -36.13 5.25
C PRO A 124 -5.75 -35.97 6.43
N VAL A 125 -4.69 -36.78 6.44
CA VAL A 125 -3.45 -36.34 7.05
C VAL A 125 -3.18 -35.04 6.31
N VAL A 126 -3.72 -33.95 6.84
CA VAL A 126 -3.43 -32.61 6.37
C VAL A 126 -1.96 -32.55 6.68
N ASP A 127 -1.15 -32.82 5.67
CA ASP A 127 0.25 -32.53 5.67
C ASP A 127 0.29 -31.01 5.92
N ARG A 128 0.40 -30.61 7.20
CA ARG A 128 0.20 -29.22 7.64
C ARG A 128 1.27 -28.29 7.06
N ASN A 129 2.31 -28.86 6.45
CA ASN A 129 3.25 -28.15 5.61
C ASN A 129 2.58 -27.63 4.32
N ALA A 130 1.60 -28.33 3.74
CA ALA A 130 0.84 -27.85 2.58
C ALA A 130 -0.09 -26.67 2.92
N THR A 131 -0.58 -26.57 4.17
CA THR A 131 -1.37 -25.41 4.62
C THR A 131 -0.52 -24.14 4.80
N LEU A 132 0.80 -24.29 4.92
CA LEU A 132 1.75 -23.17 5.04
C LEU A 132 2.19 -22.58 3.69
N GLU A 133 1.94 -23.27 2.57
CA GLU A 133 2.50 -22.88 1.28
C GLU A 133 1.68 -21.84 0.49
N ASP A 134 0.39 -21.67 0.79
CA ASP A 134 -0.45 -20.75 0.00
C ASP A 134 -0.56 -19.35 0.61
N ASN A 135 0.57 -18.77 1.00
CA ASN A 135 0.63 -17.41 1.56
C ASN A 135 1.01 -16.34 0.54
N LYS A 136 1.09 -16.69 -0.75
CA LYS A 136 1.50 -15.77 -1.82
C LYS A 136 0.58 -15.78 -3.03
N SER A 137 -0.24 -16.82 -3.20
CA SER A 137 -1.14 -16.88 -4.34
C SER A 137 -2.38 -16.05 -4.06
N GLU A 138 -2.81 -15.30 -5.05
CA GLU A 138 -3.98 -14.45 -5.03
C GLU A 138 -4.73 -14.54 -6.35
N LEU A 139 -6.00 -14.18 -6.28
CA LEU A 139 -6.86 -14.09 -7.44
C LEU A 139 -6.53 -12.84 -8.24
N GLU A 140 -6.54 -13.00 -9.56
CA GLU A 140 -6.38 -11.95 -10.54
C GLU A 140 -7.69 -11.74 -11.29
N ASN A 141 -8.00 -10.47 -11.57
CA ASN A 141 -9.16 -10.11 -12.36
C ASN A 141 -8.78 -10.00 -13.84
N PRO A 142 -9.24 -10.91 -14.71
CA PRO A 142 -9.00 -10.81 -16.14
C PRO A 142 -9.90 -9.78 -16.84
N ASP A 143 -10.87 -9.18 -16.14
CA ASP A 143 -11.71 -8.08 -16.64
C ASP A 143 -10.90 -6.77 -16.73
N PRO A 144 -10.60 -6.25 -17.93
CA PRO A 144 -9.89 -4.99 -18.07
C PRO A 144 -10.70 -3.78 -17.61
N THR A 145 -12.03 -3.91 -17.51
CA THR A 145 -12.94 -2.82 -17.12
C THR A 145 -13.14 -2.74 -15.61
N GLY A 146 -12.93 -3.85 -14.89
CA GLY A 146 -13.25 -3.97 -13.47
C GLY A 146 -14.73 -3.82 -13.13
N GLN A 147 -15.63 -3.88 -14.12
CA GLN A 147 -17.05 -3.63 -13.93
C GLN A 147 -17.84 -4.91 -13.64
N GLY A 148 -17.34 -6.08 -14.01
CA GLY A 148 -18.06 -7.32 -13.75
C GLY A 148 -17.67 -8.02 -12.45
N LEU A 149 -16.48 -7.75 -11.92
CA LEU A 149 -15.94 -8.42 -10.74
C LEU A 149 -15.21 -7.47 -9.80
N ARG A 150 -15.49 -7.59 -8.50
CA ARG A 150 -14.72 -6.97 -7.41
C ARG A 150 -13.90 -8.02 -6.67
N LEU A 151 -12.64 -7.73 -6.38
CA LEU A 151 -11.80 -8.54 -5.51
C LEU A 151 -11.82 -8.01 -4.08
N GLU A 152 -11.92 -8.91 -3.11
CA GLU A 152 -11.83 -8.62 -1.68
C GLU A 152 -10.58 -9.27 -1.07
N ARG A 153 -9.93 -8.52 -0.17
CA ARG A 153 -8.73 -8.98 0.52
C ARG A 153 -9.07 -9.81 1.75
N ILE A 154 -8.39 -10.94 1.90
CA ILE A 154 -8.40 -11.77 3.10
C ILE A 154 -6.93 -12.09 3.41
N GLN A 155 -6.48 -11.70 4.60
CA GLN A 155 -5.06 -11.81 4.99
C GLN A 155 -4.13 -11.13 3.96
N ASP A 156 -4.47 -9.89 3.58
CA ASP A 156 -3.72 -9.03 2.64
C ASP A 156 -3.61 -9.51 1.18
N LEU A 157 -4.19 -10.67 0.84
CA LEU A 157 -4.23 -11.22 -0.51
C LEU A 157 -5.65 -11.15 -1.09
N ASN A 158 -5.77 -10.97 -2.41
CA ASN A 158 -7.06 -11.07 -3.09
C ASN A 158 -7.53 -12.53 -3.08
N ARG A 159 -8.40 -12.92 -2.14
CA ARG A 159 -8.85 -14.33 -1.98
C ARG A 159 -10.33 -14.51 -2.23
N LYS A 160 -11.07 -13.43 -2.44
CA LYS A 160 -12.51 -13.49 -2.66
C LYS A 160 -12.90 -12.66 -3.87
N ALA A 161 -13.71 -13.25 -4.72
CA ALA A 161 -14.24 -12.66 -5.92
C ALA A 161 -15.74 -12.43 -5.73
N VAL A 162 -16.20 -11.21 -5.98
CA VAL A 162 -17.61 -10.82 -5.85
C VAL A 162 -18.10 -10.33 -7.20
N ALA A 163 -19.07 -11.06 -7.76
CA ALA A 163 -19.77 -10.65 -8.97
C ALA A 163 -20.51 -9.33 -8.73
N ILE A 164 -20.33 -8.36 -9.63
CA ILE A 164 -21.04 -7.07 -9.58
C ILE A 164 -22.35 -7.16 -10.40
N LYS A 165 -22.35 -7.97 -11.45
CA LYS A 165 -23.50 -8.24 -12.33
C LYS A 165 -23.70 -9.75 -12.52
N GLU A 166 -24.92 -10.14 -12.86
CA GLU A 166 -25.28 -11.53 -13.18
C GLU A 166 -24.86 -11.85 -14.62
N ASP A 167 -23.63 -12.32 -14.79
CA ASP A 167 -23.03 -12.62 -16.10
C ASP A 167 -21.98 -13.74 -15.95
N ALA A 168 -21.50 -14.28 -17.07
CA ALA A 168 -20.39 -15.22 -17.07
C ALA A 168 -19.10 -14.51 -16.61
N LEU A 169 -18.42 -15.08 -15.62
CA LEU A 169 -17.20 -14.51 -15.04
C LEU A 169 -16.05 -15.52 -15.13
N SER A 170 -14.85 -15.00 -15.30
CA SER A 170 -13.62 -15.77 -15.16
C SER A 170 -12.69 -15.08 -14.19
N ILE A 171 -11.92 -15.89 -13.47
CA ILE A 171 -10.94 -15.45 -12.48
C ILE A 171 -9.72 -16.36 -12.60
N SER A 172 -8.53 -15.77 -12.59
CA SER A 172 -7.29 -16.54 -12.55
C SER A 172 -6.72 -16.57 -11.15
N LEU A 173 -5.97 -17.60 -10.83
CA LEU A 173 -5.08 -17.65 -9.68
C LEU A 173 -3.67 -17.36 -10.19
N ASN A 174 -2.94 -16.43 -9.57
CA ASN A 174 -1.58 -16.05 -9.99
C ASN A 174 -0.49 -17.09 -9.63
N LYS A 175 -0.82 -18.38 -9.76
CA LYS A 175 0.01 -19.50 -9.35
C LYS A 175 0.41 -20.32 -10.57
N VAL A 176 1.72 -20.41 -10.80
CA VAL A 176 2.30 -21.40 -11.72
C VAL A 176 2.50 -22.69 -10.96
N ILE A 177 1.88 -23.76 -11.46
CA ILE A 177 1.91 -25.09 -10.84
C ILE A 177 2.92 -25.94 -11.62
N LYS A 178 4.04 -26.30 -10.98
CA LYS A 178 5.13 -27.08 -11.61
C LYS A 178 5.10 -28.55 -11.21
N ASP A 179 4.75 -28.82 -9.96
CA ASP A 179 4.85 -30.16 -9.34
C ASP A 179 3.48 -30.86 -9.25
N GLY A 180 2.50 -30.39 -10.02
CA GLY A 180 1.12 -30.89 -9.98
C GLY A 180 0.24 -30.21 -8.92
N ILE A 181 -1.06 -30.51 -8.96
CA ILE A 181 -2.03 -30.01 -7.98
C ILE A 181 -2.23 -31.09 -6.92
N HIS A 182 -1.83 -30.79 -5.69
CA HIS A 182 -2.10 -31.69 -4.58
C HIS A 182 -3.52 -31.50 -4.03
N ARG A 183 -3.97 -30.26 -3.85
CA ARG A 183 -5.32 -29.91 -3.37
C ARG A 183 -5.71 -28.49 -3.79
N ILE A 184 -6.97 -28.30 -4.14
CA ILE A 184 -7.60 -26.98 -4.30
C ILE A 184 -8.91 -26.98 -3.52
N GLU A 185 -9.21 -25.87 -2.84
CA GLU A 185 -10.47 -25.69 -2.12
C GLU A 185 -11.09 -24.38 -2.58
N VAL A 186 -12.30 -24.47 -3.14
CA VAL A 186 -13.06 -23.33 -3.65
C VAL A 186 -14.44 -23.36 -3.02
N ARG A 187 -14.94 -22.20 -2.60
CA ARG A 187 -16.29 -22.04 -2.07
C ARG A 187 -17.07 -21.06 -2.92
N PHE A 188 -18.22 -21.51 -3.41
CA PHE A 188 -19.21 -20.67 -4.07
C PHE A 188 -20.25 -20.27 -3.03
N ASP A 189 -20.63 -18.99 -3.02
CA ASP A 189 -21.64 -18.45 -2.10
C ASP A 189 -22.64 -17.62 -2.92
N LYS A 190 -23.94 -17.79 -2.61
CA LYS A 190 -25.05 -17.08 -3.28
C LYS A 190 -25.11 -17.25 -4.81
N CYS A 191 -24.61 -18.38 -5.34
CA CYS A 191 -24.77 -18.75 -6.73
C CYS A 191 -26.14 -19.41 -6.94
N ASN A 192 -27.14 -18.60 -7.32
CA ASN A 192 -28.55 -19.03 -7.29
C ASN A 192 -29.13 -19.30 -8.69
N TYR A 193 -28.30 -19.54 -9.71
CA TYR A 193 -28.81 -19.87 -11.05
C TYR A 193 -29.47 -21.24 -11.02
N ASP A 194 -30.80 -21.31 -11.16
CA ASP A 194 -31.59 -22.55 -11.09
C ASP A 194 -31.36 -23.39 -9.81
N LYS A 195 -31.04 -22.76 -8.67
CA LYS A 195 -30.73 -23.40 -7.36
C LYS A 195 -29.39 -24.16 -7.29
N TYR A 196 -28.53 -24.06 -8.31
CA TYR A 196 -27.21 -24.71 -8.34
C TYR A 196 -26.10 -23.70 -8.54
N SER A 197 -24.90 -24.06 -8.07
CA SER A 197 -23.70 -23.29 -8.39
C SER A 197 -23.10 -23.77 -9.71
N ARG A 198 -23.22 -22.99 -10.80
CA ARG A 198 -22.51 -23.26 -12.06
C ARG A 198 -21.10 -22.70 -11.99
N GLY A 199 -20.16 -23.51 -11.52
CA GLY A 199 -18.73 -23.20 -11.50
C GLY A 199 -17.93 -24.26 -12.25
N SER A 200 -16.87 -23.82 -12.93
CA SER A 200 -15.88 -24.73 -13.51
C SER A 200 -14.50 -24.30 -13.05
N VAL A 201 -13.69 -25.25 -12.60
CA VAL A 201 -12.29 -25.03 -12.25
C VAL A 201 -11.43 -25.68 -13.31
N GLY A 202 -10.37 -24.99 -13.76
CA GLY A 202 -9.49 -25.56 -14.76
C GLY A 202 -8.05 -25.05 -14.70
N ILE A 203 -7.17 -25.81 -15.33
CA ILE A 203 -5.73 -25.52 -15.40
C ILE A 203 -5.40 -25.09 -16.83
N VAL A 204 -4.63 -24.02 -16.96
CA VAL A 204 -4.17 -23.48 -18.24
C VAL A 204 -2.64 -23.46 -18.30
N LYS A 205 -2.09 -23.46 -19.52
CA LYS A 205 -0.64 -23.29 -19.71
C LYS A 205 -0.19 -21.96 -19.12
N ALA A 206 0.95 -21.95 -18.41
CA ALA A 206 1.52 -20.72 -17.88
C ALA A 206 1.68 -19.66 -18.99
N GLY A 207 1.24 -18.43 -18.70
CA GLY A 207 1.22 -17.31 -19.65
C GLY A 207 0.01 -17.28 -20.60
N TYR A 208 -0.88 -18.28 -20.55
CA TYR A 208 -2.16 -18.21 -21.25
C TYR A 208 -3.07 -17.16 -20.62
N LYS A 209 -3.56 -16.23 -21.44
CA LYS A 209 -4.53 -15.21 -21.00
C LYS A 209 -5.94 -15.78 -21.13
N ILE A 210 -6.61 -15.96 -19.99
CA ILE A 210 -8.01 -16.39 -19.96
C ILE A 210 -8.88 -15.25 -20.50
N PRO A 211 -9.71 -15.48 -21.54
CA PRO A 211 -10.59 -14.45 -22.07
C PRO A 211 -11.64 -14.06 -21.02
N TYR A 212 -12.07 -12.80 -21.05
CA TYR A 212 -13.13 -12.28 -20.19
C TYR A 212 -14.24 -11.63 -21.05
N PRO A 213 -15.51 -12.04 -20.91
CA PRO A 213 -15.97 -13.18 -20.12
C PRO A 213 -15.53 -14.52 -20.73
N CYS A 214 -15.35 -15.54 -19.90
CA CYS A 214 -15.08 -16.90 -20.39
C CYS A 214 -16.41 -17.64 -20.57
N ASP A 215 -16.98 -17.54 -21.77
CA ASP A 215 -18.16 -18.31 -22.14
C ASP A 215 -17.76 -19.69 -22.69
N LEU A 216 -18.12 -20.74 -21.94
CA LEU A 216 -17.86 -22.13 -22.30
C LEU A 216 -18.84 -22.67 -23.35
N SER A 217 -19.99 -22.01 -23.53
CA SER A 217 -21.00 -22.44 -24.50
C SER A 217 -20.58 -22.16 -25.96
N ASN A 218 -19.65 -21.22 -26.17
CA ASN A 218 -19.12 -20.87 -27.48
C ASN A 218 -17.88 -21.74 -27.83
N SER A 219 -18.16 -23.03 -28.04
CA SER A 219 -17.27 -24.19 -27.83
C SER A 219 -16.07 -24.40 -28.78
N LYS A 220 -15.73 -23.49 -29.69
CA LYS A 220 -14.63 -23.76 -30.66
C LYS A 220 -13.22 -23.37 -30.21
N MET A 221 -13.05 -22.47 -29.23
CA MET A 221 -11.71 -21.97 -28.86
C MET A 221 -11.22 -22.34 -27.44
N ASN A 222 -12.11 -22.65 -26.50
CA ASN A 222 -11.72 -22.78 -25.08
C ASN A 222 -11.44 -24.23 -24.63
N LEU A 223 -12.05 -25.23 -25.28
CA LEU A 223 -11.95 -26.64 -24.83
C LEU A 223 -10.56 -27.28 -25.05
N MET A 224 -9.76 -26.81 -26.00
CA MET A 224 -8.44 -27.42 -26.28
C MET A 224 -7.31 -26.95 -25.36
N LYS A 225 -7.52 -25.92 -24.54
CA LYS A 225 -6.44 -25.31 -23.74
C LYS A 225 -6.64 -25.35 -22.23
N ILE A 226 -7.81 -25.83 -21.80
CA ILE A 226 -8.20 -25.82 -20.38
C ILE A 226 -8.71 -27.22 -20.02
N LEU A 227 -8.04 -27.86 -19.06
CA LEU A 227 -8.54 -29.09 -18.45
C LEU A 227 -9.58 -28.69 -17.41
N TYR A 228 -10.85 -29.07 -17.59
CA TYR A 228 -11.93 -28.72 -16.66
C TYR A 228 -12.27 -29.86 -15.72
N ILE A 229 -12.55 -29.51 -14.47
CA ILE A 229 -13.33 -30.32 -13.54
C ILE A 229 -14.68 -29.60 -13.39
N ASN A 230 -15.74 -30.22 -13.91
CA ASN A 230 -17.10 -29.73 -13.72
C ASN A 230 -17.66 -30.39 -12.46
N GLU A 231 -17.92 -29.59 -11.43
CA GLU A 231 -18.74 -30.01 -10.31
C GLU A 231 -20.11 -29.33 -10.41
N ILE A 232 -21.17 -30.13 -10.45
CA ILE A 232 -22.53 -29.64 -10.23
C ILE A 232 -22.77 -29.83 -8.73
N LEU A 233 -22.77 -28.72 -7.97
CA LEU A 233 -23.10 -28.68 -6.54
C LEU A 233 -24.48 -28.07 -6.33
#